data_AF-A0A7Z1QZJ7-F1
#
_entry.id   AF-A0A7Z1QZJ7-F1
#
_cell.length_a   1.000
_cell.length_b   1.000
_cell.length_c   1.000
_cell.angle_alpha   90.00
_cell.angle_beta   90.00
_cell.angle_gamma   90.00
#
_symmetry.space_group_name_H-M   'P 1'
#
loop_
_entity.id
_entity.type
_entity.pdbx_description
1 polymer ?
#
loop_
_entity_poly.entity_id
_entity_poly.type
_entity_poly.pdbx_seq_one_letter_code
_entity_poly.pdbx_strand_id
1 'polypeptide(L)'
;MKSSPSESLHYEALKSRLIELDEVLARDWKADERRWLEAVEATARVLFSILEQHQNVSETEGGLLVSATDLKPGLIPESERVKDEHAEMLRRASDLQSMAALQIVSDDFDAEAVCLEMTILRTILQAHLGRVDTLMYDAYFRVEGGEGG
;
A
#
# COMPACT_ATOMS: atom_id res chain seq x y z
N MET A 1 4.76 6.05 -23.46
CA MET A 1 3.95 6.99 -22.65
C MET A 1 4.55 7.02 -21.25
N LYS A 2 4.75 8.20 -20.67
CA LYS A 2 5.20 8.35 -19.27
C LYS A 2 3.95 8.39 -18.40
N SER A 3 3.94 7.66 -17.27
CA SER A 3 2.96 7.84 -16.20
C SER A 3 2.85 9.32 -15.85
N SER A 4 1.68 9.77 -15.41
CA SER A 4 1.52 11.13 -14.92
C SER A 4 2.57 11.41 -13.82
N PRO A 5 3.18 12.61 -13.76
CA PRO A 5 4.08 12.96 -12.67
C PRO A 5 3.47 12.71 -11.29
N SER A 6 2.15 12.87 -11.12
CA SER A 6 1.45 12.60 -9.86
C SER A 6 1.43 11.11 -9.49
N GLU A 7 1.16 10.23 -10.45
CA GLU A 7 1.12 8.77 -10.23
C GLU A 7 2.48 8.23 -9.80
N SER A 8 3.55 8.68 -10.47
CA SER A 8 4.90 8.29 -10.10
C SER A 8 5.28 8.80 -8.71
N LEU A 9 4.79 9.97 -8.29
CA LEU A 9 5.05 10.50 -6.95
C LEU A 9 4.37 9.67 -5.86
N HIS A 10 3.11 9.27 -6.04
CA HIS A 10 2.39 8.46 -5.05
C HIS A 10 2.94 7.04 -4.94
N TYR A 11 3.32 6.44 -6.07
CA TYR A 11 3.95 5.11 -6.08
C TYR A 11 5.31 5.10 -5.37
N GLU A 12 6.17 6.10 -5.62
CA GLU A 12 7.44 6.24 -4.89
C GLU A 12 7.23 6.57 -3.40
N ALA A 13 6.17 7.32 -3.07
CA ALA A 13 5.80 7.56 -1.67
C ALA A 13 5.41 6.25 -0.96
N LEU A 14 4.68 5.34 -1.61
CA LEU A 14 4.35 4.03 -1.06
C LEU A 14 5.59 3.15 -0.84
N LYS A 15 6.56 3.17 -1.76
CA LYS A 15 7.86 2.48 -1.56
C LYS A 15 8.59 3.02 -0.35
N SER A 16 8.63 4.34 -0.18
CA SER A 16 9.23 4.98 1.00
C SER A 16 8.55 4.54 2.29
N ARG A 17 7.21 4.45 2.30
CA ARG A 17 6.45 3.96 3.46
C ARG A 17 6.69 2.49 3.77
N LEU A 18 6.91 1.65 2.76
CA LEU A 18 7.30 0.26 2.99
C LEU A 18 8.63 0.17 3.76
N ILE A 19 9.61 1.01 3.42
CA ILE A 19 10.90 1.07 4.13
C ILE A 19 10.69 1.52 5.57
N GLU A 20 9.87 2.55 5.81
CA GLU A 20 9.59 3.03 7.17
C GLU A 20 8.87 1.99 8.04
N LEU A 21 7.94 1.22 7.46
CA LEU A 21 7.33 0.09 8.16
C LEU A 21 8.37 -0.96 8.57
N ASP A 22 9.31 -1.30 7.67
CA ASP A 22 10.42 -2.21 7.97
C ASP A 22 11.33 -1.67 9.08
N GLU A 23 11.63 -0.37 9.05
CA GLU A 23 12.43 0.28 10.09
C GLU A 23 11.74 0.29 11.45
N VAL A 24 10.43 0.52 11.51
CA VAL A 24 9.68 0.50 12.78
C VAL A 24 9.55 -0.93 13.31
N LEU A 25 9.29 -1.92 12.43
CA LEU A 25 9.25 -3.34 12.79
C LEU A 25 10.59 -3.87 13.30
N ALA A 26 11.71 -3.34 12.79
CA ALA A 26 13.05 -3.73 13.22
C ALA A 26 13.49 -3.14 14.57
N ARG A 27 12.76 -2.16 15.11
CA ARG A 27 13.07 -1.57 16.43
C ARG A 27 12.75 -2.57 17.54
N ASP A 28 13.61 -2.59 18.56
CA ASP A 28 13.34 -3.34 19.78
C ASP A 28 12.27 -2.64 20.62
N TRP A 29 11.02 -3.04 20.42
CA TRP A 29 9.87 -2.46 21.13
C TRP A 29 9.94 -2.70 22.64
N LYS A 30 10.65 -3.73 23.12
CA LYS A 30 10.81 -4.02 24.56
C LYS A 30 11.66 -2.98 25.29
N ALA A 31 12.46 -2.21 24.54
CA ALA A 31 13.28 -1.16 25.12
C ALA A 31 12.43 0.07 25.52
N ASP A 32 11.37 0.38 24.76
CA ASP A 32 10.47 1.51 24.97
C ASP A 32 9.16 1.32 24.18
N GLU A 33 8.21 0.60 24.78
CA GLU A 33 6.96 0.19 24.13
C GLU A 33 6.10 1.38 23.72
N ARG A 34 5.97 2.38 24.61
CA ARG A 34 5.18 3.59 24.34
C ARG A 34 5.74 4.35 23.15
N ARG A 35 7.06 4.61 23.13
CA ARG A 35 7.68 5.32 22.01
C ARG A 35 7.62 4.53 20.71
N TRP A 36 7.70 3.21 20.80
CA TRP A 36 7.51 2.34 19.64
C TRP A 36 6.08 2.48 19.10
N LEU A 37 5.06 2.39 19.95
CA LEU A 37 3.65 2.57 19.55
C LEU A 37 3.36 3.95 18.97
N GLU A 38 3.94 5.02 19.52
CA GLU A 38 3.83 6.37 18.94
C GLU A 38 4.40 6.41 17.50
N ALA A 39 5.51 5.70 17.26
CA ALA A 39 6.07 5.57 15.92
C ALA A 39 5.18 4.73 15.00
N VAL A 40 4.55 3.66 15.50
CA VAL A 40 3.58 2.86 14.75
C VAL A 40 2.38 3.71 14.36
N GLU A 41 1.77 4.41 15.32
CA GLU A 41 0.60 5.26 15.11
C GLU A 41 0.88 6.34 14.06
N ALA A 42 2.02 7.03 14.18
CA ALA A 42 2.43 8.06 13.23
C ALA A 42 2.64 7.47 11.83
N THR A 43 3.31 6.32 11.72
CA THR A 43 3.58 5.66 10.43
C THR A 43 2.28 5.21 9.77
N ALA A 44 1.37 4.58 10.53
CA ALA A 44 0.08 4.12 10.05
C ALA A 44 -0.78 5.27 9.53
N ARG A 45 -0.83 6.39 10.27
CA ARG A 45 -1.57 7.60 9.87
C ARG A 45 -1.06 8.19 8.57
N VAL A 46 0.26 8.31 8.42
CA VAL A 46 0.86 8.85 7.19
C VAL A 46 0.63 7.90 6.02
N LEU A 47 0.79 6.59 6.23
CA LEU A 47 0.52 5.58 5.21
C LEU A 47 -0.94 5.62 4.74
N PHE A 48 -1.90 5.72 5.65
CA PHE A 48 -3.31 5.85 5.31
C PHE A 48 -3.56 7.03 4.35
N SER A 49 -3.03 8.21 4.68
CA SER A 49 -3.22 9.40 3.83
C SER A 49 -2.59 9.24 2.44
N ILE A 50 -1.45 8.56 2.33
CA ILE A 50 -0.79 8.30 1.04
C ILE A 50 -1.58 7.26 0.24
N LEU A 51 -2.08 6.20 0.88
CA LEU A 51 -2.91 5.18 0.25
C LEU A 51 -4.21 5.77 -0.30
N GLU A 52 -4.85 6.67 0.45
CA GLU A 52 -6.09 7.33 0.01
C GLU A 52 -5.86 8.16 -1.24
N GLN A 53 -4.77 8.93 -1.27
CA GLN A 53 -4.37 9.71 -2.44
C GLN A 53 -4.00 8.82 -3.64
N HIS A 54 -3.22 7.76 -3.39
CA HIS A 54 -2.81 6.79 -4.40
C HIS A 54 -4.02 6.08 -5.02
N GLN A 55 -4.95 5.62 -4.19
CA GLN A 55 -6.19 5.01 -4.65
C GLN A 55 -6.97 5.99 -5.53
N ASN A 56 -7.19 7.21 -5.04
CA ASN A 56 -7.95 8.22 -5.78
C ASN A 56 -7.34 8.50 -7.15
N VAL A 57 -6.02 8.70 -7.23
CA VAL A 57 -5.33 8.92 -8.50
C VAL A 57 -5.37 7.69 -9.42
N SER A 58 -5.34 6.48 -8.86
CA SER A 58 -5.31 5.24 -9.65
C SER A 58 -6.68 4.82 -10.18
N GLU A 59 -7.76 5.08 -9.45
CA GLU A 59 -9.10 4.54 -9.70
C GLU A 59 -10.09 5.53 -10.30
N THR A 60 -9.78 6.83 -10.28
CA THR A 60 -10.64 7.85 -10.89
C THR A 60 -10.61 7.80 -12.42
N GLU A 61 -11.54 8.50 -13.06
CA GLU A 61 -11.60 8.63 -14.51
C GLU A 61 -10.28 9.21 -15.05
N GLY A 62 -9.68 8.53 -16.03
CA GLY A 62 -8.36 8.87 -16.56
C GLY A 62 -7.19 8.47 -15.65
N GLY A 63 -7.48 7.84 -14.51
CA GLY A 63 -6.48 7.24 -13.62
C GLY A 63 -5.88 5.98 -14.21
N LEU A 64 -4.81 5.51 -13.55
CA LEU A 64 -3.95 4.44 -14.03
C LEU A 64 -4.70 3.14 -14.33
N LEU A 65 -5.53 2.67 -13.40
CA LEU A 65 -6.24 1.41 -13.52
C LEU A 65 -7.32 1.46 -14.58
N VAL A 66 -8.05 2.58 -14.65
CA VAL A 66 -9.09 2.81 -15.67
C VAL A 66 -8.45 2.84 -17.06
N SER A 67 -7.35 3.60 -17.21
CA SER A 67 -6.61 3.69 -18.47
C SER A 67 -6.04 2.35 -18.93
N ALA A 68 -5.56 1.53 -17.99
CA ALA A 68 -5.06 0.19 -18.29
C ALA A 68 -6.18 -0.74 -18.79
N THR A 69 -7.34 -0.72 -18.14
CA THR A 69 -8.49 -1.54 -18.54
C THR A 69 -9.19 -1.06 -19.81
N ASP A 70 -9.18 0.25 -20.08
CA ASP A 70 -9.67 0.83 -21.33
C ASP A 70 -8.80 0.40 -22.51
N LEU A 71 -7.48 0.35 -22.30
CA LEU A 71 -6.53 -0.12 -23.30
C LEU A 71 -6.61 -1.64 -23.50
N LYS A 72 -6.78 -2.40 -22.39
CA LYS A 72 -6.84 -3.86 -22.39
C LYS A 72 -7.94 -4.36 -21.44
N PRO A 73 -9.15 -4.61 -21.94
CA PRO A 73 -10.26 -5.12 -21.12
C PRO A 73 -9.98 -6.45 -20.43
N GLY A 74 -9.01 -7.24 -20.92
CA GLY A 74 -8.56 -8.48 -20.28
C GLY A 74 -7.94 -8.27 -18.89
N LEU A 75 -7.52 -7.04 -18.55
CA LEU A 75 -6.92 -6.69 -17.25
C LEU A 75 -7.96 -6.27 -16.20
N ILE A 76 -9.26 -6.34 -16.50
CA ILE A 76 -10.31 -6.00 -15.54
C ILE A 76 -10.20 -6.81 -14.24
N PRO A 77 -10.00 -8.15 -14.25
CA PRO A 77 -9.89 -8.93 -13.01
C PRO A 77 -8.71 -8.50 -12.14
N GLU A 78 -7.55 -8.23 -12.74
CA GLU A 78 -6.36 -7.74 -12.05
C GLU A 78 -6.57 -6.34 -11.50
N SER A 79 -7.26 -5.47 -12.24
CA SER A 79 -7.63 -4.12 -11.79
C SER A 79 -8.55 -4.18 -10.57
N GLU A 80 -9.62 -4.98 -10.60
CA GLU A 80 -10.52 -5.17 -9.45
C GLU A 80 -9.78 -5.73 -8.23
N ARG A 81 -8.87 -6.68 -8.44
CA ARG A 81 -8.01 -7.18 -7.37
C ARG A 81 -7.14 -6.08 -6.75
N VAL A 82 -6.60 -5.17 -7.56
CA VAL A 82 -5.82 -4.03 -7.04
C VAL A 82 -6.70 -3.09 -6.20
N LYS A 83 -7.96 -2.86 -6.60
CA LYS A 83 -8.92 -2.07 -5.82
C LYS A 83 -9.24 -2.71 -4.47
N ASP A 84 -9.44 -4.03 -4.46
CA ASP A 84 -9.64 -4.78 -3.21
C ASP A 84 -8.43 -4.65 -2.27
N GLU A 85 -7.21 -4.67 -2.83
CA GLU A 85 -5.97 -4.46 -2.08
C GLU A 85 -5.87 -3.05 -1.51
N HIS A 86 -6.28 -2.01 -2.25
CA HIS A 86 -6.35 -0.65 -1.71
C HIS A 86 -7.31 -0.55 -0.52
N ALA A 87 -8.53 -1.10 -0.66
CA ALA A 87 -9.53 -1.08 0.39
C ALA A 87 -9.05 -1.81 1.66
N GLU A 88 -8.42 -2.97 1.50
CA GLU A 88 -7.87 -3.73 2.62
C GLU A 88 -6.69 -3.00 3.29
N MET A 89 -5.78 -2.40 2.52
CA MET A 89 -4.67 -1.63 3.09
C MET A 89 -5.15 -0.39 3.84
N LEU A 90 -6.16 0.33 3.33
CA LEU A 90 -6.76 1.48 4.01
C LEU A 90 -7.40 1.08 5.33
N ARG A 91 -8.21 0.01 5.31
CA ARG A 91 -8.84 -0.52 6.53
C ARG A 91 -7.79 -0.87 7.58
N ARG A 92 -6.76 -1.63 7.19
CA ARG A 92 -5.69 -2.05 8.09
C ARG A 92 -4.83 -0.90 8.61
N ALA A 93 -4.52 0.08 7.77
CA ALA A 93 -3.79 1.27 8.23
C ALA A 93 -4.60 2.06 9.26
N SER A 94 -5.93 2.18 9.07
CA SER A 94 -6.84 2.80 10.04
C SER A 94 -6.98 2.01 11.34
N ASP A 95 -7.12 0.68 11.23
CA ASP A 95 -7.21 -0.22 12.38
C ASP A 95 -5.92 -0.20 13.20
N LEU A 96 -4.76 -0.25 12.53
CA LEU A 96 -3.45 -0.17 13.16
C LEU A 96 -3.23 1.16 13.88
N GLN A 97 -3.62 2.28 13.26
CA GLN A 97 -3.58 3.59 13.90
C GLN A 97 -4.44 3.61 15.17
N SER A 98 -5.66 3.08 15.09
CA SER A 98 -6.60 3.04 16.22
C SER A 98 -6.10 2.13 17.33
N MET A 99 -5.56 0.97 16.99
CA MET A 99 -4.97 0.01 17.92
C MET A 99 -3.81 0.64 18.70
N ALA A 100 -2.86 1.26 18.00
CA ALA A 100 -1.73 1.93 18.64
C ALA A 100 -2.18 3.09 19.54
N ALA A 101 -3.09 3.95 19.06
CA ALA A 101 -3.62 5.06 19.84
C ALA A 101 -4.34 4.61 21.12
N LEU A 102 -5.15 3.54 21.02
CA LEU A 102 -5.85 2.99 22.19
C LEU A 102 -4.87 2.44 23.23
N GLN A 103 -3.87 1.65 22.82
CA GLN A 103 -2.86 1.11 23.74
C GLN A 103 -2.03 2.21 24.42
N ILE A 104 -1.68 3.29 23.70
CA ILE A 104 -0.99 4.46 24.26
C ILE A 104 -1.83 5.14 25.35
N VAL A 105 -3.15 5.24 25.15
CA VAL A 105 -4.07 5.88 26.09
C VAL A 105 -4.39 4.99 27.29
N SER A 106 -4.53 3.68 27.08
CA SER A 106 -4.85 2.71 28.14
C SER A 106 -3.62 2.28 28.96
N ASP A 107 -2.40 2.50 28.44
CA ASP A 107 -1.15 1.98 29.01
C ASP A 107 -1.19 0.44 29.14
N ASP A 108 -1.91 -0.22 28.23
CA ASP A 108 -2.08 -1.67 28.15
C ASP A 108 -1.51 -2.13 26.81
N PHE A 109 -0.26 -2.59 26.84
CA PHE A 109 0.54 -2.82 25.65
C PHE A 109 0.47 -4.28 25.21
N ASP A 110 -0.12 -4.50 24.04
CA ASP A 110 -0.05 -5.74 23.29
C ASP A 110 0.75 -5.48 22.01
N ALA A 111 2.08 -5.36 22.19
CA ALA A 111 3.01 -5.12 21.11
C ALA A 111 3.05 -6.28 20.10
N GLU A 112 2.77 -7.51 20.53
CA GLU A 112 2.72 -8.67 19.65
C GLU A 112 1.57 -8.56 18.64
N ALA A 113 0.37 -8.16 19.09
CA ALA A 113 -0.77 -7.91 18.20
C ALA A 113 -0.48 -6.78 17.21
N VAL A 114 0.15 -5.69 17.67
CA VAL A 114 0.52 -4.56 16.81
C VAL A 114 1.57 -4.98 15.77
N CYS A 115 2.61 -5.73 16.18
CA CYS A 115 3.62 -6.27 15.27
C CYS A 115 3.00 -7.17 14.21
N LEU A 116 2.04 -8.03 14.58
CA LEU A 116 1.35 -8.90 13.63
C LEU A 116 0.57 -8.08 12.59
N GLU A 117 -0.22 -7.11 13.04
CA GLU A 117 -1.01 -6.26 12.14
C GLU A 117 -0.13 -5.43 11.20
N MET A 118 0.95 -4.84 11.72
CA MET A 118 1.97 -4.17 10.91
C MET A 118 2.59 -5.10 9.86
N THR A 119 2.94 -6.33 10.25
CA THR A 119 3.56 -7.32 9.34
C THR A 119 2.62 -7.69 8.21
N ILE A 120 1.32 -7.84 8.50
CA ILE A 120 0.30 -8.12 7.49
C ILE A 120 0.18 -6.94 6.52
N LEU A 121 0.00 -5.73 7.03
CA LEU A 121 -0.10 -4.51 6.20
C LEU A 121 1.14 -4.34 5.31
N ARG A 122 2.33 -4.50 5.88
CA ARG A 122 3.62 -4.47 5.19
C ARG A 122 3.70 -5.50 4.06
N THR A 123 3.22 -6.72 4.31
CA THR A 123 3.22 -7.81 3.32
C THR A 123 2.27 -7.52 2.15
N ILE A 124 1.09 -6.99 2.44
CA ILE A 124 0.11 -6.59 1.41
C ILE A 124 0.70 -5.47 0.56
N LEU A 125 1.27 -4.43 1.19
CA LEU A 125 1.90 -3.31 0.48
C LEU A 125 3.04 -3.77 -0.44
N GLN A 126 3.93 -4.65 0.04
CA GLN A 126 4.99 -5.19 -0.81
C GLN A 126 4.44 -5.95 -2.01
N ALA A 127 3.44 -6.81 -1.80
CA ALA A 127 2.84 -7.58 -2.87
C ALA A 127 2.10 -6.69 -3.88
N HIS A 128 1.43 -5.65 -3.39
CA HIS A 128 0.75 -4.64 -4.20
C HIS A 128 1.73 -3.92 -5.14
N LEU A 129 2.87 -3.43 -4.61
CA LEU A 129 3.88 -2.72 -5.41
C LEU A 129 4.39 -3.57 -6.58
N GLY A 130 4.65 -4.86 -6.36
CA GLY A 130 5.08 -5.77 -7.43
C GLY A 130 3.98 -6.13 -8.44
N ARG A 131 2.72 -6.21 -7.99
CA ARG A 131 1.58 -6.45 -8.89
C ARG A 131 1.30 -5.25 -9.79
N VAL A 132 1.34 -4.04 -9.25
CA VAL A 132 1.14 -2.82 -10.05
C VAL A 132 2.21 -2.71 -11.15
N ASP A 133 3.48 -3.02 -10.84
CA ASP A 133 4.54 -3.06 -11.86
C ASP A 133 4.22 -4.05 -12.99
N THR A 134 3.70 -5.23 -12.64
CA THR A 134 3.32 -6.26 -13.61
C THR A 134 2.12 -5.83 -14.46
N LEU A 135 1.08 -5.28 -13.82
CA LEU A 135 -0.11 -4.78 -14.51
C LEU A 135 0.24 -3.67 -15.51
N MET A 136 1.13 -2.76 -15.12
CA MET A 136 1.59 -1.67 -15.97
C MET A 136 2.42 -2.16 -17.16
N TYR A 137 3.27 -3.17 -16.93
CA TYR A 137 3.99 -3.84 -18.01
C TYR A 137 3.01 -4.50 -19.00
N ASP A 138 2.04 -5.25 -18.48
CA ASP A 138 1.04 -5.94 -19.30
C ASP A 138 0.15 -4.94 -20.05
N ALA A 139 -0.24 -3.82 -19.46
CA ALA A 139 -1.06 -2.81 -20.12
C ALA A 139 -0.33 -2.13 -21.29
N TYR A 140 0.89 -1.65 -21.07
CA TYR A 140 1.53 -0.70 -22.00
C TYR A 140 2.70 -1.26 -22.83
N PHE A 141 3.28 -2.39 -22.43
CA PHE A 141 4.51 -2.91 -23.06
C PHE A 141 4.35 -4.30 -23.65
N ARG A 142 3.45 -5.12 -23.10
CA ARG A 142 3.17 -6.44 -23.67
C ARG A 142 2.42 -6.30 -25.00
N VAL A 143 3.01 -6.79 -26.08
CA VAL A 143 2.32 -6.90 -27.37
C VAL A 143 1.57 -8.23 -27.38
N GLU A 144 0.24 -8.20 -27.44
CA GLU A 144 -0.55 -9.39 -27.78
C GLU A 144 -0.45 -9.58 -29.30
N GLY A 145 0.36 -10.56 -29.73
CA GLY A 145 0.62 -10.83 -31.14
C GLY A 145 2.09 -10.74 -31.53
N GLY A 146 2.91 -11.62 -30.98
CA GLY A 146 4.04 -12.17 -31.73
C GLY A 146 3.58 -13.46 -32.39
N GLU A 147 2.94 -13.37 -33.56
CA GLU A 147 2.65 -14.55 -34.37
C GLU A 147 3.93 -15.02 -35.11
N GLY A 148 4.25 -16.31 -34.99
CA GLY A 148 4.93 -17.09 -36.04
C GLY A 148 6.47 -17.14 -36.04
N GLY A 149 7.00 -18.31 -35.67
CA GLY A 149 8.35 -18.79 -35.94
C GLY A 149 8.48 -20.27 -35.59
#